data_AF-A0A150JF09-F1
#
_entry.id   AF-A0A150JF09-F1
#
_cell.length_a   1.000
_cell.length_b   1.000
_cell.length_c   1.000
_cell.angle_alpha   90.00
_cell.angle_beta   90.00
_cell.angle_gamma   90.00
#
_symmetry.space_group_name_H-M   'P 1'
#
loop_
_entity.id
_entity.type
_entity.pdbx_description
1 polymer ?
#
loop_
_entity_poly.entity_id
_entity_poly.type
_entity_poly.pdbx_seq_one_letter_code
_entity_poly.pdbx_strand_id
1 'polypeptide(L)'
;MFLHIGNREIISLKNIVGIFNADTLIKSEINGDYLDEIKNDTKSIIIDKHDEVTVSKLSSYTLIGRLEKRNLSDIKGGDII
;
A
#
# COMPACT_ATOMS: atom_id res chain seq x y z
N MET A 1 -2.73 -11.47 3.74
CA MET A 1 -2.05 -10.29 4.32
C MET A 1 -2.34 -9.10 3.42
N PHE A 2 -2.57 -7.94 4.02
CA PHE A 2 -2.97 -6.73 3.31
C PHE A 2 -2.10 -5.54 3.73
N LEU A 3 -1.96 -4.55 2.87
CA LEU A 3 -1.31 -3.29 3.17
C LEU A 3 -2.39 -2.22 3.34
N HIS A 4 -2.42 -1.57 4.50
CA HIS A 4 -3.24 -0.38 4.69
C HIS A 4 -2.44 0.84 4.22
N ILE A 5 -2.94 1.52 3.20
CA ILE A 5 -2.26 2.64 2.55
C ILE A 5 -2.87 4.01 2.88
N GLY A 6 -3.70 4.09 3.93
CA GLY A 6 -4.42 5.30 4.27
C GLY A 6 -5.70 5.44 3.44
N ASN A 7 -6.44 6.54 3.62
CA ASN A 7 -7.72 6.79 2.95
C ASN A 7 -8.77 5.66 3.05
N ARG A 8 -8.66 4.78 4.06
CA ARG A 8 -9.46 3.54 4.19
C ARG A 8 -9.25 2.53 3.03
N GLU A 9 -8.17 2.69 2.28
CA GLU A 9 -7.78 1.79 1.20
C GLU A 9 -6.86 0.68 1.71
N ILE A 10 -7.16 -0.53 1.26
CA ILE A 10 -6.48 -1.75 1.66
C ILE A 10 -6.14 -2.53 0.39
N ILE A 11 -4.85 -2.83 0.20
CA ILE A 11 -4.36 -3.54 -0.98
C ILE A 11 -3.86 -4.93 -0.56
N SER A 12 -4.11 -5.95 -1.37
CA SER A 12 -3.57 -7.28 -1.09
C SER A 12 -2.08 -7.31 -1.35
N LEU A 13 -1.26 -7.68 -0.35
CA LEU A 13 0.20 -7.71 -0.49
C LEU A 13 0.69 -8.68 -1.58
N LYS A 14 -0.10 -9.72 -1.90
CA LYS A 14 0.21 -10.67 -2.97
C LYS A 14 0.19 -10.06 -4.38
N ASN A 15 -0.43 -8.90 -4.54
CA ASN A 15 -0.53 -8.21 -5.82
C ASN A 15 0.51 -7.09 -5.97
N ILE A 16 1.16 -6.67 -4.87
CA ILE A 16 2.09 -5.55 -4.90
C ILE A 16 3.44 -6.01 -5.46
N VAL A 17 3.94 -5.31 -6.47
CA VAL A 17 5.28 -5.50 -7.05
C VAL A 17 6.27 -4.54 -6.39
N GLY A 18 5.86 -3.30 -6.11
CA GLY A 18 6.74 -2.29 -5.53
C GLY A 18 6.02 -1.24 -4.71
N ILE A 19 6.74 -0.70 -3.72
CA ILE A 19 6.32 0.45 -2.92
C ILE A 19 7.46 1.44 -2.96
N PHE A 20 7.19 2.64 -3.43
CA PHE A 20 8.20 3.67 -3.65
C PHE A 20 7.86 4.92 -2.84
N ASN A 21 8.90 5.58 -2.34
CA ASN A 21 8.80 6.94 -1.85
C ASN A 21 8.67 7.89 -3.05
N ALA A 22 7.65 8.75 -3.05
CA ALA A 22 7.38 9.62 -4.20
C ALA A 22 8.55 10.59 -4.50
N ASP A 23 9.12 11.21 -3.46
CA ASP A 23 10.24 12.17 -3.60
C ASP A 23 11.49 11.53 -4.21
N THR A 24 11.63 10.21 -4.07
CA THR A 24 12.71 9.43 -4.68
C THR A 24 12.37 9.01 -6.10
N LEU A 25 11.14 8.55 -6.35
CA LEU A 25 10.72 8.05 -7.67
C LEU A 25 10.74 9.14 -8.74
N ILE A 26 10.34 10.37 -8.38
CA ILE A 26 10.32 11.54 -9.28
C ILE A 26 11.72 11.87 -9.84
N LYS A 27 12.78 11.48 -9.13
CA LYS A 27 14.17 11.72 -9.57
C LYS A 27 14.69 10.64 -10.52
N SER A 28 13.90 9.60 -10.79
CA SER A 28 14.31 8.47 -11.60
C SER A 28 13.91 8.68 -13.07
N GLU A 29 14.90 8.74 -13.96
CA GLU A 29 14.69 8.89 -15.40
C GLU A 29 13.99 7.68 -16.05
N ILE A 30 14.09 6.50 -15.42
CA ILE A 30 13.57 5.23 -15.96
C ILE A 30 12.10 5.01 -15.59
N ASN A 31 11.64 5.62 -14.48
CA ASN A 31 10.31 5.35 -13.91
C ASN A 31 9.28 6.43 -14.27
N GLY A 32 9.52 7.15 -15.38
CA GLY A 32 8.68 8.27 -15.82
C GLY A 32 7.21 7.90 -15.98
N ASP A 33 6.92 6.70 -16.48
CA ASP A 33 5.57 6.21 -16.77
C ASP A 33 4.69 6.09 -15.51
N TYR A 34 5.27 6.05 -14.31
CA TYR A 34 4.53 5.98 -13.05
C TYR A 34 4.29 7.36 -12.42
N LEU A 35 4.81 8.44 -13.03
CA LEU A 35 4.76 9.78 -12.47
C LEU A 35 3.45 10.52 -12.78
N ASP A 36 2.70 10.09 -13.80
CA ASP A 36 1.46 10.75 -14.25
C ASP A 36 0.37 10.78 -13.16
N GLU A 37 0.37 9.79 -12.27
CA GLU A 37 -0.59 9.67 -11.16
C GLU A 37 -0.19 10.45 -9.89
N ILE A 38 1.02 11.04 -9.87
CA ILE A 38 1.55 11.76 -8.71
C ILE A 38 0.85 13.11 -8.55
N LYS A 39 0.25 13.31 -7.38
CA LYS A 39 -0.32 14.59 -6.94
C LYS A 39 0.65 15.28 -5.99
N ASN A 40 0.47 16.58 -5.78
CA ASN A 40 1.33 17.40 -4.91
C ASN A 40 1.44 16.87 -3.46
N ASP A 41 0.47 16.08 -2.99
CA ASP A 41 0.45 15.49 -1.66
C ASP A 41 0.77 13.99 -1.61
N THR A 42 1.14 13.40 -2.75
CA THR A 42 1.58 12.00 -2.83
C THR A 42 2.90 11.82 -2.09
N LYS A 43 2.95 10.85 -1.17
CA LYS A 43 4.14 10.49 -0.38
C LYS A 43 4.63 9.08 -0.64
N SER A 44 3.73 8.19 -1.08
CA SER A 44 4.11 6.86 -1.55
C SER A 44 3.32 6.43 -2.78
N ILE A 45 3.94 5.57 -3.56
CA ILE A 45 3.43 5.04 -4.82
C ILE A 45 3.52 3.52 -4.71
N ILE A 46 2.41 2.85 -4.96
CA ILE A 46 2.28 1.40 -4.90
C ILE A 46 1.99 0.93 -6.32
N ILE A 47 2.81 0.01 -6.83
CA ILE A 47 2.65 -0.60 -8.15
C ILE A 47 2.27 -2.05 -7.95
N ASP A 48 1.22 -2.48 -8.65
CA ASP A 48 0.76 -3.87 -8.62
C ASP A 48 1.25 -4.68 -9.83
N LYS A 49 0.92 -5.98 -9.86
CA LYS A 49 1.33 -6.92 -10.92
C LYS A 49 0.69 -6.67 -12.30
N HIS A 50 -0.24 -5.73 -12.38
CA HIS A 50 -0.90 -5.28 -13.61
C HIS A 50 -0.39 -3.90 -14.06
N ASP A 51 0.70 -3.43 -13.44
CA ASP A 51 1.27 -2.09 -13.62
C ASP A 51 0.28 -0.96 -13.21
N GLU A 52 -0.74 -1.29 -12.41
CA GLU A 52 -1.67 -0.31 -11.87
C GLU A 52 -1.01 0.47 -10.73
N VAL A 53 -1.15 1.80 -10.79
CA VAL A 53 -0.53 2.72 -9.83
C VAL A 53 -1.58 3.16 -8.82
N THR A 54 -1.29 2.92 -7.53
CA THR A 54 -2.05 3.51 -6.42
C THR A 54 -1.17 4.48 -5.65
N VAL A 55 -1.64 5.71 -5.47
CA VAL A 55 -0.93 6.75 -4.72
C VAL A 55 -1.47 6.92 -3.31
N SER A 56 -0.59 7.25 -2.37
CA SER A 56 -0.96 7.51 -0.98
C SER A 56 -0.31 8.77 -0.45
N LYS A 57 -1.05 9.49 0.40
CA LYS A 57 -0.55 10.64 1.19
C LYS A 57 0.28 10.20 2.39
N LEU A 58 0.30 8.91 2.70
CA LEU A 58 1.13 8.35 3.74
C LEU A 58 2.54 8.08 3.21
N SER A 59 3.51 8.31 4.07
CA SER A 59 4.90 7.96 3.79
C SER A 59 5.06 6.45 3.65
N SER A 60 5.91 5.99 2.73
CA SER A 60 6.21 4.56 2.55
C SER A 60 6.72 3.90 3.83
N TYR A 61 7.39 4.66 4.71
CA TYR A 61 7.85 4.23 6.03
C TYR A 61 6.74 4.03 7.06
N THR A 62 5.51 4.49 6.77
CA THR A 62 4.35 4.45 7.68
C THR A 62 3.25 3.50 7.22
N LEU A 63 3.43 2.81 6.10
CA LEU A 63 2.46 1.83 5.62
C LEU A 63 2.46 0.60 6.52
N ILE A 64 1.27 0.10 6.87
CA ILE A 64 1.13 -0.97 7.86
C ILE A 64 0.56 -2.22 7.19
N GLY A 65 1.35 -3.30 7.23
CA GLY A 65 0.88 -4.64 6.92
C GLY A 65 -0.10 -5.13 7.99
N ARG A 66 -1.25 -5.63 7.56
CA ARG A 66 -2.26 -6.26 8.41
C ARG A 66 -2.41 -7.72 8.02
N LEU A 67 -2.30 -8.59 9.01
CA LEU A 67 -2.89 -9.92 8.90
C LEU A 67 -4.40 -9.71 8.76
N GLU A 68 -5.02 -10.49 7.89
CA GLU A 68 -6.47 -10.52 7.79
C GLU A 68 -7.00 -10.78 9.20
N LYS A 69 -7.73 -9.83 9.78
CA LYS A 69 -8.42 -10.11 11.03
C LYS A 69 -9.46 -11.15 10.63
N ARG A 70 -9.28 -12.40 11.11
CA ARG A 70 -10.41 -13.31 11.34
C ARG A 70 -11.55 -12.47 11.91
N ASN A 71 -12.77 -12.64 11.42
CA ASN A 71 -13.87 -11.88 11.98
C ASN A 71 -13.89 -12.16 13.49
N LEU A 72 -14.11 -11.13 14.30
CA LEU A 72 -14.25 -11.34 15.75
C LEU A 72 -15.44 -12.27 16.07
N SER A 73 -16.35 -12.48 15.12
CA SER A 73 -17.41 -13.50 15.15
C SER A 73 -16.92 -14.94 14.95
N ASP A 74 -15.71 -15.15 14.44
CA ASP A 74 -15.12 -16.47 14.19
C ASP A 74 -14.37 -17.00 15.44
N ILE A 75 -14.17 -16.15 16.45
CA ILE A 75 -13.61 -16.52 17.75
C ILE A 75 -14.77 -17.07 18.59
N LYS A 76 -14.99 -18.39 18.57
CA LYS A 76 -15.78 -19.03 19.64
C LYS A 76 -15.07 -18.75 20.96
N GLY A 77 -15.78 -18.19 21.94
CA GLY A 77 -15.23 -17.61 23.17
C GLY A 77 -14.56 -18.57 24.15
N GLY A 78 -13.59 -19.36 23.69
CA GLY A 78 -12.80 -20.31 24.48
C GLY A 78 -11.29 -20.24 24.26
N ASP A 79 -10.80 -19.55 23.22
CA ASP A 79 -9.38 -19.58 22.85
C ASP A 79 -8.64 -18.28 23.23
N ILE A 80 -8.71 -17.92 24.52
CA ILE A 80 -7.75 -16.99 25.14
C ILE A 80 -7.00 -17.80 26.21
N ILE A 81 -5.77 -18.20 25.89
CA ILE A 81 -4.73 -18.57 26.86
C ILE A 81 -3.54 -17.63 26.62
#